data_AF-A0A0F9BTP1-F1
#
_entry.id   AF-A0A0F9BTP1-F1
#
_cell.length_a   1.000
_cell.length_b   1.000
_cell.length_c   1.000
_cell.angle_alpha   90.00
_cell.angle_beta   90.00
_cell.angle_gamma   90.00
#
_symmetry.space_group_name_H-M   'P 1'
#
loop_
_entity.id
_entity.type
_entity.pdbx_description
1 polymer ?
#
loop_
_entity_poly.entity_id
_entity_poly.type
_entity_poly.pdbx_seq_one_letter_code
_entity_poly.pdbx_strand_id
1 'polypeptide(L)'
;MASEDIGNADPRASSIALNAWEIQERLGSPEGELSIAQAILYLASAPKSNAVYAAYNAVLADVKKMPTIDVPLHLRNAPTKLMKELDYGSEYRYAHDEPGAFAAGENYFPEALADTRYYHPSNRGLEQKIADKLAHLSELNTNS
;
A
#
# COMPACT_ATOMS: atom_id res chain seq x y z
N MET A 1 1.54 -16.85 1.52
CA MET A 1 0.41 -17.08 0.59
C MET A 1 -0.51 -15.88 0.39
N ALA A 2 -1.44 -15.53 1.28
CA ALA A 2 -2.43 -14.47 0.98
C ALA A 2 -1.81 -13.09 0.70
N SER A 3 -0.86 -12.62 1.52
CA SER A 3 -0.17 -11.35 1.32
C SER A 3 1.00 -11.42 0.33
N GLU A 4 1.69 -12.56 0.29
CA GLU A 4 2.94 -12.74 -0.46
C GLU A 4 2.73 -13.18 -1.91
N ASP A 5 1.80 -14.11 -2.16
CA ASP A 5 1.62 -14.76 -3.46
C ASP A 5 0.37 -14.24 -4.21
N ILE A 6 -0.56 -13.59 -3.51
CA ILE A 6 -1.81 -13.05 -4.07
C ILE A 6 -1.84 -11.53 -3.92
N GLY A 7 -1.56 -11.01 -2.71
CA GLY A 7 -1.43 -9.59 -2.45
C GLY A 7 -2.65 -8.79 -2.91
N ASN A 8 -2.40 -7.69 -3.62
CA ASN A 8 -3.45 -6.82 -4.11
C ASN A 8 -4.12 -7.32 -5.40
N ALA A 9 -3.64 -8.42 -6.01
CA ALA A 9 -4.34 -9.01 -7.15
C ALA A 9 -5.71 -9.57 -6.72
N ASP A 10 -5.84 -10.04 -5.48
CA ASP A 10 -7.12 -10.29 -4.84
C ASP A 10 -7.04 -10.10 -3.30
N PRO A 11 -7.30 -8.89 -2.78
CA PRO A 11 -7.18 -8.57 -1.35
C PRO A 11 -8.10 -9.41 -0.44
N ARG A 12 -9.17 -9.98 -0.98
CA ARG A 12 -10.13 -10.80 -0.21
C ARG A 12 -9.51 -12.11 0.28
N ALA A 13 -8.41 -12.56 -0.34
CA ALA A 13 -7.67 -13.76 0.05
C ALA A 13 -7.29 -13.76 1.53
N SER A 14 -6.93 -12.59 2.09
CA SER A 14 -6.60 -12.47 3.51
C SER A 14 -7.80 -12.74 4.40
N SER A 15 -8.95 -12.12 4.11
CA SER A 15 -10.18 -12.33 4.88
C SER A 15 -10.70 -13.76 4.76
N ILE A 16 -10.59 -14.38 3.58
CA ILE A 16 -11.00 -15.78 3.39
C ILE A 16 -10.15 -16.73 4.24
N ALA A 17 -8.83 -16.52 4.29
CA ALA A 17 -7.95 -17.33 5.12
C ALA A 17 -8.26 -17.14 6.63
N LEU A 18 -8.50 -15.89 7.06
CA LEU A 18 -8.88 -15.61 8.45
C LEU A 18 -10.23 -16.22 8.82
N ASN A 19 -11.23 -16.13 7.95
CA ASN A 19 -12.55 -16.72 8.19
C ASN A 19 -12.46 -18.25 8.31
N ALA A 20 -11.65 -18.91 7.47
CA ALA A 20 -11.45 -20.35 7.56
C ALA A 20 -10.77 -20.76 8.87
N TRP A 21 -9.80 -19.96 9.36
CA TRP A 21 -9.25 -20.14 10.70
C TRP A 21 -10.36 -19.99 11.74
N GLU A 22 -11.11 -18.88 11.76
CA GLU A 22 -12.16 -18.68 12.76
C GLU A 22 -13.17 -19.82 12.82
N ILE A 23 -13.52 -20.40 11.66
CA ILE A 23 -14.40 -21.58 11.60
C ILE A 23 -13.74 -22.79 12.22
N GLN A 24 -12.46 -23.07 11.92
CA GLN A 24 -11.71 -24.15 12.57
C GLN A 24 -11.64 -23.99 14.08
N GLU A 25 -11.35 -22.78 14.57
CA GLU A 25 -11.22 -22.50 16.00
C GLU A 25 -12.55 -22.67 16.75
N ARG A 26 -13.66 -22.30 16.11
CA ARG A 26 -14.98 -22.28 16.76
C ARG A 26 -15.77 -23.58 16.60
N LEU A 27 -15.69 -24.23 15.44
CA LEU A 27 -16.47 -25.45 15.13
C LEU A 27 -15.65 -26.72 15.28
N GLY A 28 -14.34 -26.68 15.06
CA GLY A 28 -13.50 -27.87 15.01
C GLY A 28 -13.86 -28.80 13.84
N SER A 29 -13.52 -30.08 13.96
CA SER A 29 -13.72 -31.07 12.89
C SER A 29 -15.15 -31.64 12.86
N PRO A 30 -15.70 -31.96 11.67
CA PRO A 30 -15.07 -31.85 10.34
C PRO A 30 -15.23 -30.49 9.64
N GLU A 31 -16.14 -29.62 10.08
CA GLU A 31 -16.50 -28.40 9.35
C GLU A 31 -15.35 -27.40 9.22
N GLY A 32 -14.51 -27.30 10.25
CA GLY A 32 -13.30 -26.50 10.24
C GLY A 32 -12.28 -26.94 9.21
N GLU A 33 -12.05 -28.26 9.11
CA GLU A 33 -11.13 -28.84 8.13
C GLU A 33 -11.62 -28.60 6.71
N LEU A 34 -12.93 -28.75 6.48
CA LEU A 34 -13.57 -28.44 5.20
C LEU A 34 -13.44 -26.95 4.86
N SER A 35 -13.55 -26.06 5.84
CA SER A 35 -13.37 -24.62 5.64
C SER A 35 -11.93 -24.25 5.27
N ILE A 36 -10.94 -24.87 5.93
CA ILE A 36 -9.52 -24.72 5.58
C ILE A 36 -9.27 -25.24 4.16
N ALA A 37 -9.81 -26.42 3.80
CA ALA A 37 -9.68 -26.97 2.45
C ALA A 37 -10.27 -26.01 1.40
N GLN A 38 -11.44 -25.42 1.67
CA GLN A 38 -12.06 -24.41 0.81
C GLN A 38 -11.15 -23.18 0.62
N ALA A 39 -10.55 -22.66 1.71
CA ALA A 39 -9.62 -21.54 1.62
C ALA A 39 -8.38 -21.88 0.81
N ILE A 40 -7.79 -23.07 0.99
CA ILE A 40 -6.62 -23.51 0.19
C ILE A 40 -6.96 -23.53 -1.30
N LEU A 41 -8.10 -24.10 -1.68
CA LEU A 41 -8.53 -24.15 -3.08
C LEU A 41 -8.79 -22.76 -3.66
N TYR A 42 -9.33 -21.84 -2.87
CA TYR A 42 -9.44 -20.43 -3.24
C TYR A 42 -8.07 -19.81 -3.50
N LEU A 43 -7.13 -19.92 -2.56
CA LEU A 43 -5.80 -19.35 -2.69
C LEU A 43 -5.04 -19.94 -3.89
N ALA A 44 -5.21 -21.24 -4.15
CA ALA A 44 -4.64 -21.92 -5.31
C ALA A 44 -5.15 -21.35 -6.63
N SER A 45 -6.45 -21.05 -6.73
CA SER A 45 -7.09 -20.53 -7.95
C SER A 45 -7.06 -19.00 -8.09
N ALA A 46 -6.76 -18.26 -7.02
CA ALA A 46 -6.69 -16.80 -7.04
C ALA A 46 -5.62 -16.25 -8.00
N PRO A 47 -5.82 -15.05 -8.59
CA PRO A 47 -4.78 -14.38 -9.35
C PRO A 47 -3.55 -14.14 -8.46
N LYS A 48 -2.37 -14.50 -8.96
CA LYS A 48 -1.13 -14.38 -8.19
C LYS A 48 -0.50 -13.01 -8.38
N SER A 49 0.06 -12.45 -7.32
CA SER A 49 0.95 -11.28 -7.39
C SER A 49 1.83 -11.22 -6.14
N ASN A 50 3.13 -11.07 -6.38
CA ASN A 50 4.12 -10.77 -5.35
C ASN A 50 4.53 -9.29 -5.35
N ALA A 51 3.80 -8.41 -6.05
CA ALA A 51 4.17 -7.00 -6.20
C ALA A 51 4.27 -6.27 -4.85
N VAL A 52 3.33 -6.55 -3.93
CA VAL A 52 3.34 -6.01 -2.56
C VAL A 52 4.57 -6.51 -1.79
N TYR A 53 4.85 -7.80 -1.86
CA TYR A 53 5.99 -8.43 -1.19
C TYR A 53 7.33 -7.88 -1.69
N ALA A 54 7.49 -7.76 -3.02
CA ALA A 54 8.68 -7.19 -3.64
C ALA A 54 8.87 -5.71 -3.23
N ALA A 55 7.80 -4.91 -3.28
CA ALA A 55 7.84 -3.50 -2.87
C ALA A 55 8.26 -3.35 -1.40
N TYR A 56 7.69 -4.15 -0.51
CA TYR A 56 8.03 -4.12 0.93
C TYR A 56 9.49 -4.47 1.18
N ASN A 57 10.01 -5.51 0.51
CA ASN A 57 11.42 -5.90 0.66
C ASN A 57 12.38 -4.86 0.09
N ALA A 58 12.02 -4.18 -0.99
CA ALA A 58 12.81 -3.07 -1.52
C ALA A 58 12.88 -1.91 -0.53
N VAL A 59 11.74 -1.50 0.06
CA VAL A 59 11.69 -0.49 1.12
C VAL A 59 12.57 -0.88 2.31
N LEU A 60 12.47 -2.13 2.80
CA LEU A 60 13.29 -2.60 3.91
C LEU A 60 14.78 -2.62 3.58
N ALA A 61 15.15 -2.91 2.33
CA ALA A 61 16.54 -2.89 1.90
C ALA A 61 17.10 -1.47 1.92
N ASP A 62 16.33 -0.49 1.47
CA ASP A 62 16.77 0.91 1.43
C ASP A 62 16.82 1.51 2.83
N VAL A 63 15.83 1.25 3.68
CA VAL A 63 15.85 1.67 5.10
C VAL A 63 17.09 1.15 5.85
N LYS A 64 17.58 -0.05 5.51
CA LYS A 64 18.79 -0.62 6.13
C LYS A 64 20.10 -0.01 5.61
N LYS A 65 20.12 0.48 4.37
CA LYS A 65 21.33 0.97 3.71
C LYS A 65 21.49 2.48 3.80
N MET A 66 20.37 3.20 3.81
CA MET A 66 20.36 4.66 3.79
C MET A 66 20.58 5.23 5.19
N PRO A 67 21.18 6.43 5.29
CA PRO A 67 21.21 7.15 6.55
C PRO A 67 19.79 7.51 7.00
N THR A 68 19.64 7.88 8.27
CA THR A 68 18.41 8.51 8.73
C THR A 68 18.22 9.83 7.98
N ILE A 69 17.15 9.91 7.20
CA ILE A 69 16.75 11.13 6.49
C ILE A 69 15.54 11.70 7.22
N ASP A 70 15.58 13.01 7.47
CA ASP A 70 14.48 13.69 8.12
C ASP A 70 13.21 13.68 7.26
N VAL A 71 12.06 13.74 7.94
CA VAL A 71 10.76 13.94 7.30
C VAL A 71 10.73 15.32 6.61
N PRO A 72 10.29 15.43 5.35
CA PRO A 72 10.10 16.70 4.65
C PRO A 72 9.25 17.69 5.46
N LEU A 73 9.60 18.98 5.45
CA LEU A 73 8.96 20.00 6.29
C LEU A 73 7.45 20.08 6.07
N HIS A 74 6.98 19.99 4.82
CA HIS A 74 5.57 20.02 4.47
C HIS A 74 4.78 18.80 4.95
N LEU A 75 5.44 17.71 5.38
CA LEU A 75 4.82 16.52 5.95
C LEU A 75 4.96 16.42 7.48
N ARG A 76 5.71 17.33 8.11
CA ARG A 76 5.89 17.32 9.57
C ARG A 76 4.61 17.77 10.26
N ASN A 77 4.29 17.12 11.38
CA ASN A 77 3.22 17.58 12.25
C ASN A 77 3.64 18.91 12.92
N ALA A 78 2.75 19.91 12.92
CA ALA A 78 2.95 21.19 13.59
C ALA A 78 1.90 21.42 14.71
N PRO A 79 1.96 20.64 15.81
CA PRO A 79 0.93 20.65 16.83
C PRO A 79 0.97 21.90 17.75
N THR A 80 2.08 22.63 17.80
CA THR A 80 2.24 23.79 18.69
C THR A 80 2.16 25.12 17.93
N LYS A 81 1.74 26.21 18.61
CA LYS A 81 1.72 27.57 18.02
C LYS A 81 3.10 28.01 17.53
N LEU A 82 4.15 27.73 18.31
CA LEU A 82 5.53 28.03 17.93
C LEU A 82 5.95 27.30 16.65
N MET A 83 5.54 26.04 16.46
CA MET A 83 5.84 25.29 15.22
C MET A 83 5.12 25.88 14.01
N LYS A 84 3.86 26.33 14.16
CA LYS A 84 3.13 27.03 13.09
C LYS A 84 3.73 28.39 12.75
N GLU A 85 4.23 29.11 13.76
CA GLU A 85 4.94 30.39 13.58
C GLU A 85 6.32 30.23 12.93
N LEU A 86 6.92 29.04 13.05
CA LEU A 86 8.17 28.65 12.38
C LEU A 86 7.95 28.04 10.99
N ASP A 87 6.77 28.21 10.40
CA ASP A 87 6.41 27.76 9.05
C ASP A 87 6.36 26.22 8.88
N TYR A 88 6.26 25.46 9.98
CA TYR A 88 6.08 24.00 9.89
C TYR A 88 4.69 23.69 9.36
N GLY A 89 4.61 23.02 8.21
CA GLY A 89 3.36 22.55 7.60
C GLY A 89 2.54 23.62 6.88
N SER A 90 3.05 24.84 6.67
CA SER A 90 2.36 25.87 5.89
C SER A 90 2.25 25.52 4.40
N GLU A 91 3.20 24.73 3.89
CA GLU A 91 3.19 24.19 2.53
C GLU A 91 2.47 22.84 2.42
N TYR A 92 1.87 22.33 3.50
CA TYR A 92 1.15 21.05 3.44
C TYR A 92 -0.09 21.17 2.55
N ARG A 93 -0.11 20.39 1.48
CA ARG A 93 -1.23 20.28 0.57
C ARG A 93 -2.24 19.25 1.05
N TYR A 94 -3.39 19.71 1.53
CA TYR A 94 -4.45 18.83 1.97
C TYR A 94 -5.24 18.27 0.79
N ALA A 95 -4.88 17.04 0.38
CA ALA A 95 -5.40 16.41 -0.84
C ALA A 95 -6.93 16.42 -0.97
N HIS A 96 -7.69 16.35 0.12
CA HIS A 96 -9.16 16.35 0.07
C HIS A 96 -9.77 17.67 -0.44
N ASP A 97 -9.06 18.78 -0.31
CA ASP A 97 -9.49 20.08 -0.81
C ASP A 97 -9.06 20.31 -2.27
N GLU A 98 -8.31 19.37 -2.85
CA GLU A 98 -7.81 19.45 -4.22
C GLU A 98 -8.69 18.69 -5.23
N PRO A 99 -8.67 19.09 -6.52
CA PRO A 99 -9.39 18.39 -7.57
C PRO A 99 -9.06 16.90 -7.61
N GLY A 100 -10.10 16.05 -7.61
CA GLY A 100 -9.93 14.59 -7.62
C GLY A 100 -9.41 14.00 -6.30
N ALA A 101 -9.40 14.79 -5.21
CA ALA A 101 -8.85 14.43 -3.92
C ALA A 101 -7.37 14.01 -4.00
N PHE A 102 -6.58 14.69 -4.85
CA PHE A 102 -5.18 14.36 -5.11
C PHE A 102 -4.34 15.62 -5.32
N ALA A 103 -3.31 15.79 -4.48
CA ALA A 103 -2.35 16.88 -4.57
C ALA A 103 -1.34 16.62 -5.70
N ALA A 104 -1.72 16.93 -6.94
CA ALA A 104 -0.90 16.65 -8.10
C ALA A 104 0.40 17.47 -8.10
N GLY A 105 1.53 16.83 -8.38
CA GLY A 105 2.88 17.40 -8.30
C GLY A 105 3.52 17.35 -6.90
N GLU A 106 2.79 16.90 -5.87
CA GLU A 106 3.34 16.75 -4.52
C GLU A 106 4.30 15.55 -4.42
N ASN A 107 5.38 15.69 -3.65
CA ASN A 107 6.31 14.61 -3.35
C ASN A 107 6.29 14.24 -1.86
N TYR A 108 6.03 12.96 -1.60
CA TYR A 108 5.91 12.43 -0.24
C TYR A 108 7.20 11.78 0.27
N PHE A 109 8.21 11.62 -0.58
CA PHE A 109 9.52 11.15 -0.19
C PHE A 109 10.43 12.32 0.21
N PRO A 110 11.46 12.08 1.04
CA PRO A 110 12.60 12.98 1.11
C PRO A 110 13.25 13.16 -0.27
N GLU A 111 13.92 14.30 -0.47
CA GLU A 111 14.55 14.67 -1.75
C GLU A 111 15.44 13.55 -2.32
N ALA A 112 16.22 12.88 -1.47
CA ALA A 112 17.09 11.76 -1.87
C ALA A 112 16.34 10.55 -2.47
N LEU A 113 15.03 10.47 -2.29
CA LEU A 113 14.14 9.40 -2.77
C LEU A 113 13.04 9.93 -3.69
N ALA A 114 13.09 11.19 -4.12
CA ALA A 114 12.02 11.88 -4.83
C ALA A 114 11.46 11.09 -6.03
N ASP A 115 12.33 10.43 -6.80
CA ASP A 115 11.97 9.69 -8.02
C ASP A 115 11.76 8.17 -7.79
N THR A 116 11.67 7.75 -6.52
CA THR A 116 11.63 6.33 -6.18
C THR A 116 10.23 5.75 -6.37
N ARG A 117 10.16 4.59 -7.02
CA ARG A 117 8.94 3.77 -7.12
C ARG A 117 9.23 2.35 -6.65
N TYR A 118 8.58 1.94 -5.57
CA TYR A 118 8.72 0.57 -5.05
C TYR A 118 7.63 -0.38 -5.54
N TYR A 119 6.41 0.13 -5.70
CA TYR A 119 5.25 -0.69 -6.01
C TYR A 119 4.96 -0.69 -7.52
N HIS A 120 5.07 -1.88 -8.11
CA HIS A 120 4.80 -2.14 -9.52
C HIS A 120 3.68 -3.20 -9.62
N PRO A 121 2.41 -2.79 -9.70
CA PRO A 121 1.29 -3.74 -9.79
C PRO A 121 1.41 -4.63 -11.02
N SER A 122 0.98 -5.89 -10.89
CA SER A 122 0.89 -6.80 -12.04
C SER A 122 -0.37 -6.55 -12.86
N ASN A 123 -0.46 -7.19 -14.02
CA ASN A 123 -1.64 -7.14 -14.89
C ASN A 123 -2.69 -8.21 -14.52
N ARG A 124 -2.76 -8.66 -13.26
CA ARG A 124 -3.64 -9.77 -12.84
C ARG A 124 -4.63 -9.30 -11.77
N GLY A 125 -5.85 -9.82 -11.84
CA GLY A 125 -6.89 -9.50 -10.87
C GLY A 125 -7.14 -8.00 -10.74
N LEU A 126 -7.31 -7.52 -9.51
CA LEU A 126 -7.58 -6.11 -9.22
C LEU A 126 -6.39 -5.18 -9.45
N GLU A 127 -5.16 -5.72 -9.56
CA GLU A 127 -3.98 -4.89 -9.81
C GLU A 127 -4.01 -4.21 -11.18
N GLN A 128 -4.77 -4.72 -12.16
CA GLN A 128 -5.00 -4.01 -13.43
C GLN A 128 -5.61 -2.62 -13.17
N LYS A 129 -6.67 -2.54 -12.36
CA LYS A 129 -7.33 -1.28 -12.03
C LYS A 129 -6.47 -0.39 -11.14
N ILE A 130 -5.65 -0.99 -10.29
CA ILE A 130 -4.67 -0.25 -9.49
C ILE A 130 -3.60 0.35 -10.40
N ALA A 131 -3.10 -0.40 -11.39
CA ALA A 131 -2.13 0.08 -12.38
C ALA A 131 -2.70 1.23 -13.22
N ASP A 132 -3.94 1.09 -13.72
CA ASP A 132 -4.64 2.15 -14.45
C ASP A 132 -4.72 3.44 -13.61
N LYS A 133 -5.12 3.31 -12.33
CA LYS A 133 -5.20 4.44 -11.40
C LYS A 133 -3.83 5.08 -11.17
N LEU A 134 -2.80 4.29 -10.91
CA LEU A 134 -1.44 4.81 -10.67
C LEU A 134 -0.83 5.48 -11.91
N ALA A 135 -1.13 4.97 -13.11
CA ALA A 135 -0.73 5.61 -14.36
C ALA A 135 -1.39 7.00 -14.49
N HIS A 136 -2.70 7.08 -14.29
CA HIS A 136 -3.42 8.36 -14.32
C HIS A 136 -2.90 9.39 -13.30
N LEU A 137 -2.64 8.96 -12.05
CA LEU A 137 -2.05 9.85 -11.04
C LEU A 137 -0.65 10.33 -11.43
N SER A 138 0.14 9.48 -12.10
CA SER A 138 1.47 9.85 -12.62
C SER A 138 1.38 10.89 -13.73
N GLU A 139 0.37 10.82 -14.59
CA GLU A 139 0.10 11.82 -15.63
C GLU A 139 -0.29 13.17 -15.00
N LEU A 140 -1.16 13.16 -13.98
CA LEU A 140 -1.53 14.38 -13.25
C LEU A 140 -0.30 15.05 -12.63
N ASN A 141 0.59 14.27 -12.02
CA ASN A 141 1.84 14.80 -11.45
C ASN A 141 2.76 15.43 -12.51
N THR A 142 2.81 14.87 -13.73
CA THR A 142 3.67 15.38 -14.81
C THR A 142 3.13 16.68 -15.41
N ASN A 143 1.81 16.88 -15.36
CA ASN A 143 1.13 18.03 -15.95
C ASN A 143 0.88 19.19 -14.96
N SER A 144 1.34 19.06 -13.71
CA SER A 144 1.16 20.06 -12.65
C SER A 144 2.29 21.07 -12.58
#